data_AF-A0AA38NUI9-F1
#
_entry.id   AF-A0AA38NUI9-F1
#
_cell.length_a   1.000
_cell.length_b   1.000
_cell.length_c   1.000
_cell.angle_alpha   90.00
_cell.angle_beta   90.00
_cell.angle_gamma   90.00
#
_symmetry.space_group_name_H-M   'P 1'
#
loop_
_entity.id
_entity.type
_entity.pdbx_description
1 polymer ?
#
loop_
_entity_poly.entity_id
_entity_poly.type
_entity_poly.pdbx_seq_one_letter_code
_entity_poly.pdbx_strand_id
1 'polypeptide(L)'
;LQPSSSYLIDPEWQTKFSIIWASCLGASLLFAAPRLVRSIRAGRAFTGFFGIKEDWERSGKYEVVDSRRTSTTTSKNNSTRKSYSSTSTLMRTVEGTISAMRSVALWSLPGLGLNAGQIFVILAYLVIVLICIIMDSQLVNNSNRAGFLALAQLPVVFLFSTKNSIVSLLLGPGHGYEKLNYIHRWSGRCLFLGAVVHGSLWIRNHLQYNIQIIGAQKETSGVAALGVLCGIVLTSLRPVRKWFWDFFWVVHVLGFVAFFITICYHTIYATPWIFPPLAFYAADMLMRMLRVRIKDATLTAVDSNMTLIRVQDCDTNWIAGQ
;
A
#
# COMPACT_ATOMS: atom_id res chain seq x y z
N LEU A 1 29.27 -9.66 22.84
CA LEU A 1 28.95 -8.44 23.61
C LEU A 1 28.52 -7.35 22.63
N GLN A 2 27.24 -7.04 22.53
CA GLN A 2 26.78 -5.90 21.73
C GLN A 2 27.16 -4.61 22.46
N PRO A 3 27.56 -3.53 21.76
CA PRO A 3 27.85 -2.27 22.42
C PRO A 3 26.58 -1.77 23.12
N SER A 4 26.66 -1.46 24.42
CA SER A 4 25.54 -0.90 25.20
C SER A 4 24.97 0.39 24.58
N SER A 5 25.73 1.06 23.72
CA SER A 5 25.31 2.22 22.93
C SER A 5 24.32 1.91 21.80
N SER A 6 24.23 0.66 21.31
CA SER A 6 23.34 0.30 20.19
C SER A 6 21.87 0.59 20.51
N TYR A 7 21.43 0.30 21.74
CA TYR A 7 20.07 0.56 22.21
C TYR A 7 19.74 2.05 22.39
N LEU A 8 20.74 2.94 22.34
CA LEU A 8 20.55 4.39 22.38
C LEU A 8 20.57 4.97 20.97
N ILE A 9 21.51 4.54 20.13
CA ILE A 9 21.74 5.09 18.79
C ILE A 9 20.73 4.53 17.78
N ASP A 10 20.50 3.21 17.77
CA ASP A 10 19.70 2.56 16.73
C ASP A 10 18.22 2.99 16.68
N PRO A 11 17.55 3.29 17.83
CA PRO A 11 16.22 3.90 17.80
C PRO A 11 16.16 5.25 17.07
N GLU A 12 17.22 6.06 17.14
CA GLU A 12 17.27 7.32 16.39
C GLU A 12 17.22 7.09 14.88
N TRP A 13 17.81 6.00 14.39
CA TRP A 13 17.78 5.63 12.98
C TRP A 13 16.42 5.12 12.52
N GLN A 14 15.64 4.49 13.41
CA GLN A 14 14.24 4.18 13.11
C GLN A 14 13.42 5.46 12.94
N THR A 15 13.65 6.45 13.81
CA THR A 15 13.00 7.76 13.74
C THR A 15 13.42 8.51 12.48
N LYS A 16 14.72 8.56 12.15
CA LYS A 16 15.23 9.15 10.90
C LYS A 16 14.60 8.50 9.67
N PHE A 17 14.61 7.17 9.59
CA PHE A 17 13.94 6.44 8.51
C PHE A 17 12.46 6.84 8.42
N SER A 18 11.79 6.94 9.56
CA SER A 18 10.36 7.26 9.62
C SER A 18 10.04 8.68 9.16
N ILE A 19 10.86 9.64 9.58
CA ILE A 19 10.78 11.02 9.10
C ILE A 19 10.97 11.04 7.58
N ILE A 20 11.99 10.36 7.04
CA ILE A 20 12.27 10.37 5.60
C ILE A 20 11.07 9.87 4.79
N TRP A 21 10.55 8.67 5.08
CA TRP A 21 9.44 8.14 4.27
C TRP A 21 8.14 8.93 4.49
N ALA A 22 7.90 9.43 5.71
CA ALA A 22 6.74 10.27 6.00
C ALA A 22 6.81 11.62 5.29
N SER A 23 8.00 12.23 5.21
CA SER A 23 8.24 13.46 4.43
C SER A 23 8.03 13.22 2.94
N CYS A 24 8.52 12.11 2.38
CA CYS A 24 8.26 11.75 0.97
C CYS A 24 6.76 11.55 0.70
N LEU A 25 6.05 10.90 1.61
CA LEU A 25 4.60 10.74 1.52
C LEU A 25 3.88 12.10 1.62
N GLY A 26 4.24 12.93 2.59
CA GLY A 26 3.70 14.27 2.77
C GLY A 26 3.91 15.15 1.53
N ALA A 27 5.10 15.15 0.96
CA ALA A 27 5.40 15.85 -0.29
C ALA A 27 4.54 15.33 -1.46
N SER A 28 4.33 14.01 -1.55
CA SER A 28 3.45 13.39 -2.56
C SER A 28 1.99 13.83 -2.39
N LEU A 29 1.51 13.92 -1.16
CA LEU A 29 0.17 14.42 -0.84
C LEU A 29 0.02 15.91 -1.19
N LEU A 30 1.02 16.74 -0.86
CA LEU A 30 1.04 18.16 -1.23
C LEU A 30 1.02 18.34 -2.75
N PHE A 31 1.77 17.52 -3.48
CA PHE A 31 1.75 17.53 -4.95
C PHE A 31 0.39 17.10 -5.53
N ALA A 32 -0.31 16.17 -4.86
CA ALA A 32 -1.65 15.74 -5.25
C ALA A 32 -2.76 16.72 -4.84
N ALA A 33 -2.52 17.58 -3.84
CA ALA A 33 -3.52 18.45 -3.23
C ALA A 33 -4.32 19.32 -4.24
N PRO A 34 -3.71 19.96 -5.27
CA PRO A 34 -4.49 20.74 -6.24
C PRO A 34 -5.50 19.89 -7.01
N ARG A 35 -5.18 18.63 -7.32
CA ARG A 35 -6.09 17.72 -8.01
C ARG A 35 -7.22 17.28 -7.08
N LEU A 36 -6.89 16.98 -5.83
CA LEU A 36 -7.88 16.66 -4.80
C LEU A 36 -8.85 17.83 -4.61
N VAL A 37 -8.36 19.07 -4.44
CA VAL A 37 -9.20 20.26 -4.28
C VAL A 37 -10.12 20.47 -5.48
N ARG A 38 -9.62 20.30 -6.71
CA ARG A 38 -10.48 20.35 -7.91
C ARG A 38 -11.54 19.26 -7.90
N SER A 39 -11.19 18.06 -7.45
CA SER A 39 -12.15 16.95 -7.34
C SER A 39 -13.22 17.19 -6.27
N ILE A 40 -12.85 17.79 -5.14
CA ILE A 40 -13.77 18.19 -4.08
C ILE A 40 -14.73 19.26 -4.60
N ARG A 41 -14.21 20.31 -5.25
CA ARG A 41 -15.03 21.37 -5.87
C ARG A 41 -15.97 20.84 -6.94
N ALA A 42 -15.58 19.79 -7.65
CA ALA A 42 -16.41 19.12 -8.66
C ALA A 42 -17.41 18.12 -8.06
N GLY A 43 -17.48 17.95 -6.73
CA GLY A 43 -18.36 16.98 -6.08
C GLY A 43 -18.01 15.52 -6.36
N ARG A 44 -16.84 15.25 -6.96
CA ARG A 44 -16.39 13.89 -7.34
C ARG A 44 -15.51 13.22 -6.30
N ALA A 45 -14.90 14.00 -5.41
CA ALA A 45 -14.13 13.42 -4.32
C ALA A 45 -15.09 12.70 -3.36
N PHE A 46 -14.65 11.54 -2.85
CA PHE A 46 -15.33 10.84 -1.75
C PHE A 46 -16.76 10.36 -2.04
N THR A 47 -17.20 10.32 -3.31
CA THR A 47 -18.55 9.84 -3.67
C THR A 47 -18.85 8.43 -3.16
N GLY A 48 -17.86 7.54 -3.16
CA GLY A 48 -17.96 6.19 -2.60
C GLY A 48 -17.53 6.04 -1.14
N PHE A 49 -17.36 7.14 -0.39
CA PHE A 49 -16.75 7.07 0.95
C PHE A 49 -17.60 6.28 1.96
N PHE A 50 -18.92 6.34 1.86
CA PHE A 50 -19.84 5.55 2.69
C PHE A 50 -20.40 4.31 1.98
N GLY A 51 -19.79 3.93 0.86
CA GLY A 51 -20.30 2.87 -0.01
C GLY A 51 -21.47 3.31 -0.88
N ILE A 52 -21.93 2.37 -1.70
CA ILE A 52 -23.03 2.54 -2.66
C ILE A 52 -24.35 2.68 -1.88
N LYS A 53 -25.25 3.53 -2.40
CA LYS A 53 -26.58 3.77 -1.83
C LYS A 53 -27.67 3.48 -2.87
N GLU A 54 -28.83 3.07 -2.34
CA GLU A 54 -30.08 2.88 -3.07
C GLU A 54 -30.81 4.22 -3.19
N ASP A 55 -31.40 4.48 -4.35
CA ASP A 55 -32.34 5.59 -4.51
C ASP A 55 -33.77 5.09 -4.30
N TRP A 56 -34.23 5.15 -3.04
CA TRP A 56 -35.57 4.67 -2.65
C TRP A 56 -36.70 5.49 -3.29
N GLU A 57 -36.42 6.72 -3.72
CA GLU A 57 -37.41 7.62 -4.31
C GLU A 57 -37.60 7.41 -5.83
N ARG A 58 -36.91 6.43 -6.45
CA ARG A 58 -36.97 6.17 -7.91
C ARG A 58 -36.69 7.42 -8.76
N SER A 59 -35.95 8.39 -8.22
CA SER A 59 -35.67 9.67 -8.89
C SER A 59 -34.64 9.49 -10.01
N GLY A 60 -33.68 8.58 -9.82
CA GLY A 60 -32.70 8.17 -10.82
C GLY A 60 -33.17 7.00 -11.67
N LYS A 61 -34.10 7.20 -12.61
CA LYS A 61 -34.27 6.22 -13.69
C LYS A 61 -32.93 6.12 -14.45
N TYR A 62 -32.30 4.95 -14.41
CA TYR A 62 -31.22 4.61 -15.33
C TYR A 62 -31.79 4.66 -16.76
N GLU A 63 -31.62 5.79 -17.44
CA GLU A 63 -31.99 5.94 -18.83
C GLU A 63 -30.94 5.18 -19.65
N VAL A 64 -31.32 3.98 -20.14
CA VAL A 64 -30.49 3.23 -21.07
C VAL A 64 -30.19 4.15 -22.25
N VAL A 65 -28.92 4.38 -22.56
CA VAL A 65 -28.54 5.08 -23.78
C VAL A 65 -29.03 4.24 -24.95
N ASP A 66 -30.19 4.60 -25.50
CA ASP A 66 -30.77 3.91 -26.64
C ASP A 66 -29.87 4.13 -27.85
N SER A 67 -29.16 3.08 -28.27
CA SER A 67 -28.27 3.07 -29.43
C SER A 67 -28.95 3.52 -30.73
N ARG A 68 -30.29 3.54 -30.74
CA ARG A 68 -31.13 3.95 -31.88
C ARG A 68 -31.32 5.48 -31.97
N ARG A 69 -31.05 6.24 -30.90
CA ARG A 69 -31.13 7.72 -30.89
C ARG A 69 -29.86 8.43 -31.37
N THR A 70 -28.72 7.73 -31.40
CA THR A 70 -27.43 8.32 -31.81
C THR A 70 -27.34 8.61 -33.31
N SER A 71 -28.19 8.01 -34.13
CA SER A 71 -28.23 8.23 -35.59
C SER A 71 -29.07 9.43 -36.04
N THR A 72 -29.89 10.03 -35.16
CA THR A 72 -30.81 11.13 -35.52
C THR A 72 -30.40 12.51 -34.98
N THR A 73 -29.45 12.59 -34.05
CA THR A 73 -28.96 13.86 -33.48
C THR A 73 -27.61 14.35 -34.02
N THR A 74 -27.00 13.64 -34.97
CA THR A 74 -25.70 14.04 -35.56
C THR A 74 -25.79 15.19 -36.57
N SER A 75 -26.95 15.83 -36.75
CA SER A 75 -27.13 16.87 -37.78
C SER A 75 -27.17 18.34 -37.29
N LYS A 76 -27.22 18.63 -35.98
CA LYS A 76 -27.31 20.03 -35.52
C LYS A 76 -26.55 20.26 -34.23
N ASN A 77 -25.24 20.50 -34.33
CA ASN A 77 -24.47 21.33 -33.39
C ASN A 77 -23.04 21.54 -33.91
N ASN A 78 -22.93 22.33 -34.98
CA ASN A 78 -21.65 22.88 -35.46
C ASN A 78 -21.73 24.40 -35.42
N SER A 79 -21.64 25.02 -34.23
CA SER A 79 -21.23 26.43 -34.08
C SER A 79 -21.25 26.89 -32.61
N THR A 80 -20.30 26.44 -31.80
CA THR A 80 -19.75 27.27 -30.70
C THR A 80 -18.33 26.78 -30.43
N ARG A 81 -17.38 27.24 -31.25
CA ARG A 81 -15.95 27.16 -30.92
C ARG A 81 -15.75 27.94 -29.62
N LYS A 82 -15.69 27.23 -28.49
CA LYS A 82 -15.17 27.80 -27.24
C LYS A 82 -13.76 28.28 -27.53
N SER A 83 -13.57 29.59 -27.42
CA SER A 83 -12.26 30.25 -27.44
C SER A 83 -11.37 29.57 -26.42
N TYR A 84 -10.42 28.76 -26.89
CA TYR A 84 -9.36 28.21 -26.05
C TYR A 84 -8.54 29.41 -25.58
N SER A 85 -8.52 29.66 -24.27
CA SER A 85 -7.63 30.67 -23.72
C SER A 85 -6.21 30.37 -24.22
N SER A 86 -5.55 31.42 -24.71
CA SER A 86 -4.18 31.37 -25.18
C SER A 86 -3.25 31.01 -24.03
N THR A 87 -3.14 29.72 -23.71
CA THR A 87 -2.07 29.19 -22.86
C THR A 87 -0.75 29.53 -23.54
N SER A 88 0.10 30.27 -22.82
CA SER A 88 1.39 30.72 -23.33
C SER A 88 2.20 29.53 -23.87
N THR A 89 3.00 29.76 -24.92
CA THR A 89 3.86 28.73 -25.53
C THR A 89 4.71 27.97 -24.50
N LEU A 90 5.13 28.66 -23.44
CA LEU A 90 5.86 28.08 -22.31
C LEU A 90 5.03 27.04 -21.53
N MET A 91 3.75 27.31 -21.28
CA MET A 91 2.86 26.34 -20.63
C MET A 91 2.66 25.09 -21.49
N ARG A 92 2.57 25.23 -22.82
CA ARG A 92 2.43 24.08 -23.73
C ARG A 92 3.69 23.21 -23.77
N THR A 93 4.88 23.82 -23.77
CA THR A 93 6.15 23.10 -23.69
C THR A 93 6.29 22.37 -22.36
N VAL A 94 5.91 23.01 -21.24
CA VAL A 94 5.90 22.38 -19.91
C VAL A 94 4.89 21.25 -19.83
N GLU A 95 3.69 21.41 -20.37
CA GLU A 95 2.69 20.33 -20.44
C GLU A 95 3.17 19.16 -21.29
N GLY A 96 3.85 19.44 -22.41
CA GLY A 96 4.45 18.43 -23.29
C GLY A 96 5.55 17.62 -22.60
N THR A 97 6.49 18.30 -21.92
CA THR A 97 7.56 17.61 -21.17
C THR A 97 7.00 16.81 -19.99
N ILE A 98 6.05 17.36 -19.24
CA ILE A 98 5.36 16.62 -18.16
C ILE A 98 4.62 15.40 -18.72
N SER A 99 4.00 15.52 -19.89
CA SER A 99 3.26 14.41 -20.52
C SER A 99 4.21 13.31 -21.00
N ALA A 100 5.36 13.67 -21.56
CA ALA A 100 6.41 12.71 -21.94
C ALA A 100 7.03 12.02 -20.72
N MET A 101 7.30 12.74 -19.64
CA MET A 101 7.77 12.13 -18.39
C MET A 101 6.73 11.17 -17.79
N ARG A 102 5.44 11.52 -17.86
CA ARG A 102 4.35 10.63 -17.42
C ARG A 102 4.22 9.39 -18.29
N SER A 103 4.37 9.51 -19.61
CA SER A 103 4.27 8.35 -20.50
C SER A 103 5.40 7.35 -20.26
N VAL A 104 6.63 7.85 -20.04
CA VAL A 104 7.77 7.00 -19.65
C VAL A 104 7.52 6.36 -18.29
N ALA A 105 7.00 7.10 -17.31
CA ALA A 105 6.70 6.57 -15.98
C ALA A 105 5.62 5.48 -15.97
N LEU A 106 4.75 5.43 -16.97
CA LEU A 106 3.70 4.41 -17.14
C LEU A 106 4.19 3.16 -17.89
N TRP A 107 5.40 3.17 -18.45
CA TRP A 107 5.97 2.01 -19.11
C TRP A 107 6.14 0.86 -18.11
N SER A 108 5.64 -0.33 -18.44
CA SER A 108 5.64 -1.48 -17.54
C SER A 108 6.62 -2.56 -18.03
N LEU A 109 7.43 -3.08 -17.11
CA LEU A 109 8.32 -4.19 -17.42
C LEU A 109 7.51 -5.50 -17.51
N PRO A 110 7.60 -6.25 -18.62
CA PRO A 110 6.96 -7.55 -18.75
C PRO A 110 7.36 -8.47 -17.59
N GLY A 111 6.39 -9.16 -16.97
CA GLY A 111 6.61 -10.12 -15.88
C GLY A 111 6.63 -9.53 -14.46
N LEU A 112 7.12 -8.31 -14.27
CA LEU A 112 7.17 -7.65 -12.95
C LEU A 112 5.82 -7.02 -12.54
N GLY A 113 5.01 -6.59 -13.51
CA GLY A 113 3.73 -5.92 -13.25
C GLY A 113 3.91 -4.60 -12.50
N LEU A 114 5.05 -3.92 -12.72
CA LEU A 114 5.39 -2.62 -12.14
C LEU A 114 5.71 -1.64 -13.26
N ASN A 115 5.24 -0.41 -13.10
CA ASN A 115 5.54 0.69 -14.01
C ASN A 115 6.89 1.34 -13.65
N ALA A 116 7.55 2.01 -14.60
CA ALA A 116 8.86 2.65 -14.40
C ALA A 116 8.86 3.64 -13.22
N GLY A 117 7.78 4.40 -13.04
CA GLY A 117 7.62 5.28 -11.88
C GLY A 117 7.54 4.51 -10.56
N GLN A 118 6.86 3.36 -10.52
CA GLN A 118 6.80 2.51 -9.33
C GLN A 118 8.17 1.91 -9.02
N ILE A 119 8.91 1.49 -10.05
CA ILE A 119 10.29 0.98 -9.92
C ILE A 119 11.19 2.04 -9.31
N PHE A 120 11.14 3.29 -9.81
CA PHE A 120 11.91 4.39 -9.25
C PHE A 120 11.61 4.60 -7.75
N VAL A 121 10.32 4.63 -7.37
CA VAL A 121 9.91 4.75 -5.96
C VAL A 121 10.45 3.59 -5.12
N ILE A 122 10.37 2.35 -5.61
CA ILE A 122 10.90 1.17 -4.92
C ILE A 122 12.42 1.28 -4.75
N LEU A 123 13.15 1.64 -5.81
CA LEU A 123 14.61 1.76 -5.76
C LEU A 123 15.04 2.84 -4.79
N ALA A 124 14.42 4.02 -4.83
CA ALA A 124 14.67 5.08 -3.87
C ALA A 124 14.41 4.60 -2.42
N TYR A 125 13.30 3.91 -2.20
CA TYR A 125 12.96 3.34 -0.90
C TYR A 125 14.00 2.31 -0.43
N LEU A 126 14.43 1.40 -1.30
CA LEU A 126 15.46 0.38 -1.00
C LEU A 126 16.80 1.03 -0.65
N VAL A 127 17.21 2.06 -1.40
CA VAL A 127 18.43 2.83 -1.12
C VAL A 127 18.35 3.50 0.25
N ILE A 128 17.22 4.14 0.58
CA ILE A 128 16.99 4.75 1.91
C ILE A 128 17.11 3.70 3.01
N VAL A 129 16.43 2.55 2.87
CA VAL A 129 16.51 1.44 3.84
C VAL A 129 17.95 0.98 4.01
N LEU A 130 18.68 0.76 2.91
CA LEU A 130 20.07 0.30 2.93
C LEU A 130 21.00 1.30 3.62
N ILE A 131 20.86 2.59 3.31
CA ILE A 131 21.61 3.67 3.96
C ILE A 131 21.34 3.66 5.46
N CYS A 132 20.08 3.62 5.90
CA CYS A 132 19.77 3.62 7.34
C CYS A 132 20.27 2.38 8.08
N ILE A 133 20.39 1.23 7.39
CA ILE A 133 20.94 0.01 7.96
C ILE A 133 22.46 0.10 8.09
N ILE A 134 23.16 0.56 7.05
CA ILE A 134 24.63 0.44 6.95
C ILE A 134 25.38 1.68 7.47
N MET A 135 24.81 2.87 7.33
CA MET A 135 25.49 4.12 7.67
C MET A 135 25.81 4.18 9.17
N ASP A 136 27.08 4.47 9.46
CA ASP A 136 27.66 4.55 10.81
C ASP A 136 27.41 3.30 11.67
N SER A 137 27.30 2.13 11.05
CA SER A 137 27.03 0.88 11.76
C SER A 137 27.97 -0.23 11.33
N GLN A 138 28.76 -0.74 12.28
CA GLN A 138 29.49 -2.00 12.10
C GLN A 138 28.53 -3.18 12.28
N LEU A 139 27.77 -3.53 11.23
CA LEU A 139 26.70 -4.54 11.28
C LEU A 139 27.12 -5.86 11.95
N VAL A 140 28.32 -6.35 11.65
CA VAL A 140 28.82 -7.63 12.17
C VAL A 140 28.83 -7.62 13.71
N ASN A 141 29.24 -6.51 14.31
CA ASN A 141 29.31 -6.36 15.76
C ASN A 141 27.98 -5.82 16.34
N ASN A 142 27.27 -4.98 15.59
CA ASN A 142 25.96 -4.44 15.94
C ASN A 142 24.85 -5.01 15.05
N SER A 143 24.40 -6.23 15.39
CA SER A 143 23.27 -6.85 14.68
C SER A 143 21.93 -6.16 14.95
N ASN A 144 21.80 -5.33 16.00
CA ASN A 144 20.53 -4.71 16.38
C ASN A 144 20.03 -3.70 15.36
N ARG A 145 20.94 -2.97 14.68
CA ARG A 145 20.57 -1.95 13.69
C ARG A 145 19.58 -2.47 12.64
N ALA A 146 19.84 -3.65 12.07
CA ALA A 146 18.95 -4.26 11.09
C ALA A 146 17.59 -4.64 11.68
N GLY A 147 17.54 -5.07 12.95
CA GLY A 147 16.30 -5.43 13.66
C GLY A 147 15.46 -4.20 14.00
N PHE A 148 16.09 -3.13 14.46
CA PHE A 148 15.43 -1.83 14.65
C PHE A 148 14.88 -1.30 13.32
N LEU A 149 15.64 -1.34 12.23
CA LEU A 149 15.12 -0.90 10.93
C LEU A 149 14.00 -1.80 10.40
N ALA A 150 14.02 -3.10 10.71
CA ALA A 150 12.92 -4.01 10.42
C ALA A 150 11.63 -3.56 11.15
N LEU A 151 11.67 -3.28 12.45
CA LEU A 151 10.53 -2.73 13.20
C LEU A 151 9.99 -1.44 12.58
N ALA A 152 10.88 -0.55 12.14
CA ALA A 152 10.50 0.72 11.53
C ALA A 152 9.75 0.57 10.18
N GLN A 153 9.83 -0.61 9.53
CA GLN A 153 9.05 -0.90 8.32
C GLN A 153 7.56 -1.11 8.62
N LEU A 154 7.19 -1.54 9.84
CA LEU A 154 5.82 -2.00 10.16
C LEU A 154 4.74 -0.95 9.82
N PRO A 155 4.88 0.35 10.18
CA PRO A 155 3.90 1.36 9.80
C PRO A 155 3.70 1.44 8.28
N VAL A 156 4.80 1.38 7.50
CA VAL A 156 4.73 1.43 6.02
C VAL A 156 4.04 0.19 5.47
N VAL A 157 4.40 -1.00 5.97
CA VAL A 157 3.79 -2.27 5.55
C VAL A 157 2.27 -2.23 5.71
N PHE A 158 1.76 -1.73 6.84
CA PHE A 158 0.32 -1.70 7.10
C PHE A 158 -0.40 -0.54 6.42
N LEU A 159 0.19 0.65 6.38
CA LEU A 159 -0.43 1.82 5.74
C LEU A 159 -0.81 1.53 4.28
N PHE A 160 0.07 0.82 3.56
CA PHE A 160 -0.12 0.47 2.15
C PHE A 160 -0.78 -0.91 1.92
N SER A 161 -1.18 -1.63 2.97
CA SER A 161 -1.92 -2.91 2.85
C SER A 161 -3.45 -2.74 2.92
N THR A 162 -3.91 -1.66 3.55
CA THR A 162 -5.33 -1.40 3.81
C THR A 162 -6.13 -1.21 2.51
N LYS A 163 -7.34 -1.79 2.45
CA LYS A 163 -8.22 -1.67 1.28
C LYS A 163 -8.94 -0.31 1.26
N ASN A 164 -9.33 0.20 2.42
CA ASN A 164 -9.84 1.55 2.61
C ASN A 164 -8.69 2.49 2.99
N SER A 165 -7.67 2.54 2.13
CA SER A 165 -6.43 3.26 2.41
C SER A 165 -6.68 4.76 2.60
N ILE A 166 -6.27 5.27 3.77
CA ILE A 166 -6.26 6.72 4.06
C ILE A 166 -5.37 7.45 3.05
N VAL A 167 -4.28 6.84 2.60
CA VAL A 167 -3.41 7.42 1.57
C VAL A 167 -4.14 7.55 0.23
N SER A 168 -4.89 6.51 -0.17
CA SER A 168 -5.73 6.55 -1.37
C SER A 168 -6.76 7.69 -1.30
N LEU A 169 -7.39 7.87 -0.13
CA LEU A 169 -8.33 8.94 0.14
C LEU A 169 -7.70 10.33 -0.05
N LEU A 170 -6.51 10.54 0.52
CA LEU A 170 -5.80 11.82 0.48
C LEU A 170 -5.14 12.12 -0.88
N LEU A 171 -4.77 11.10 -1.65
CA LEU A 171 -4.28 11.29 -3.01
C LEU A 171 -5.43 11.64 -3.99
N GLY A 172 -6.66 11.31 -3.63
CA GLY A 172 -7.86 11.60 -4.41
C GLY A 172 -8.16 10.57 -5.51
N PRO A 173 -9.19 10.84 -6.34
CA PRO A 173 -9.67 9.85 -7.31
C PRO A 173 -8.59 9.39 -8.30
N GLY A 174 -8.62 8.11 -8.63
CA GLY A 174 -7.65 7.48 -9.54
C GLY A 174 -6.42 6.86 -8.85
N HIS A 175 -6.26 7.04 -7.55
CA HIS A 175 -5.18 6.47 -6.75
C HIS A 175 -5.67 5.37 -5.80
N GLY A 176 -6.37 4.35 -6.32
CA GLY A 176 -6.90 3.23 -5.53
C GLY A 176 -5.81 2.41 -4.82
N TYR A 177 -6.21 1.67 -3.78
CA TYR A 177 -5.30 0.89 -2.94
C TYR A 177 -4.48 -0.13 -3.75
N GLU A 178 -5.05 -0.68 -4.81
CA GLU A 178 -4.42 -1.63 -5.73
C GLU A 178 -3.19 -1.04 -6.42
N LYS A 179 -3.20 0.27 -6.70
CA LYS A 179 -2.07 1.00 -7.30
C LYS A 179 -0.97 1.30 -6.31
N LEU A 180 -1.25 1.24 -5.01
CA LEU A 180 -0.31 1.51 -3.92
C LEU A 180 0.21 0.24 -3.24
N ASN A 181 -0.51 -0.88 -3.39
CA ASN A 181 -0.19 -2.14 -2.71
C ASN A 181 1.20 -2.70 -3.05
N TYR A 182 1.81 -2.28 -4.17
CA TYR A 182 3.19 -2.65 -4.45
C TYR A 182 4.15 -2.20 -3.34
N ILE A 183 3.89 -1.06 -2.69
CA ILE A 183 4.71 -0.55 -1.58
C ILE A 183 4.63 -1.51 -0.41
N HIS A 184 3.43 -1.98 -0.02
CA HIS A 184 3.27 -3.02 1.01
C HIS A 184 4.11 -4.27 0.71
N ARG A 185 4.09 -4.75 -0.54
CA ARG A 185 4.87 -5.94 -0.92
C ARG A 185 6.37 -5.71 -0.83
N TRP A 186 6.86 -4.52 -1.19
CA TRP A 186 8.30 -4.23 -1.18
C TRP A 186 8.80 -3.85 0.23
N SER A 187 8.05 -3.09 1.00
CA SER A 187 8.36 -2.83 2.42
C SER A 187 8.29 -4.10 3.25
N GLY A 188 7.37 -5.03 2.96
CA GLY A 188 7.32 -6.35 3.60
C GLY A 188 8.55 -7.21 3.31
N ARG A 189 9.14 -7.09 2.11
CA ARG A 189 10.43 -7.72 1.80
C ARG A 189 11.58 -7.05 2.54
N CYS A 190 11.56 -5.72 2.68
CA CYS A 190 12.57 -5.00 3.45
C CYS A 190 12.53 -5.39 4.94
N LEU A 191 11.31 -5.50 5.51
CA LEU A 191 11.07 -6.02 6.86
C LEU A 191 11.71 -7.41 7.02
N PHE A 192 11.41 -8.31 6.10
CA PHE A 192 11.95 -9.67 6.12
C PHE A 192 13.48 -9.71 6.00
N LEU A 193 14.05 -9.00 5.02
CA LEU A 193 15.50 -8.96 4.82
C LEU A 193 16.21 -8.34 6.02
N GLY A 194 15.68 -7.26 6.61
CA GLY A 194 16.22 -6.67 7.83
C GLY A 194 16.18 -7.65 9.01
N ALA A 195 15.07 -8.38 9.19
CA ALA A 195 14.93 -9.40 10.22
C ALA A 195 15.88 -10.58 10.01
N VAL A 196 16.07 -11.04 8.77
CA VAL A 196 17.02 -12.11 8.43
C VAL A 196 18.45 -11.66 8.70
N VAL A 197 18.84 -10.44 8.28
CA VAL A 197 20.18 -9.89 8.56
C VAL A 197 20.42 -9.77 10.06
N HIS A 198 19.44 -9.24 10.81
CA HIS A 198 19.50 -9.17 12.26
C HIS A 198 19.71 -10.56 12.89
N GLY A 199 18.84 -11.51 12.56
CA GLY A 199 18.87 -12.87 13.09
C GLY A 199 20.17 -13.60 12.73
N SER A 200 20.62 -13.51 11.47
CA SER A 200 21.83 -14.20 11.01
C SER A 200 23.09 -13.66 11.68
N LEU A 201 23.22 -12.33 11.80
CA LEU A 201 24.37 -11.72 12.45
C LEU A 201 24.35 -11.97 13.96
N TRP A 202 23.16 -11.95 14.57
CA TRP A 202 22.99 -12.29 15.98
C TRP A 202 23.36 -13.75 16.28
N ILE A 203 22.88 -14.71 15.46
CA ILE A 203 23.23 -16.14 15.56
C ILE A 203 24.74 -16.32 15.38
N ARG A 204 25.33 -15.70 14.35
CA ARG A 204 26.79 -15.73 14.12
C ARG A 204 27.56 -15.29 15.37
N ASN A 205 27.14 -14.20 16.00
CA ASN A 205 27.81 -13.68 17.20
C ASN A 205 27.65 -14.64 18.39
N HIS A 206 26.50 -15.29 18.53
CA HIS A 206 26.29 -16.29 19.59
C HIS A 206 27.21 -17.50 19.40
N LEU A 207 27.31 -18.01 18.16
CA LEU A 207 28.23 -19.10 17.82
C LEU A 207 29.70 -18.69 18.03
N GLN A 208 30.09 -17.50 17.60
CA GLN A 208 31.48 -17.01 17.75
C GLN A 208 31.92 -16.91 19.22
N TYR A 209 31.00 -16.55 20.12
CA TYR A 209 31.29 -16.36 21.54
C TYR A 209 30.80 -17.52 22.42
N ASN A 210 30.38 -18.65 21.84
CA ASN A 210 29.80 -19.80 22.54
C ASN A 210 28.66 -19.43 23.51
N ILE A 211 27.80 -18.49 23.11
CA ILE A 211 26.62 -18.07 23.87
C ILE A 211 25.42 -18.90 23.39
N GLN A 212 24.63 -19.40 24.33
CA GLN A 212 23.44 -20.20 24.04
C GLN A 212 22.39 -19.40 23.26
N ILE A 213 21.85 -19.99 22.17
CA ILE A 213 20.88 -19.34 21.28
C ILE A 213 19.44 -19.46 21.81
N ILE A 214 19.07 -20.61 22.39
CA ILE A 214 17.71 -20.88 22.88
C ILE A 214 17.76 -21.05 24.40
N GLY A 215 16.83 -20.44 25.13
CA GLY A 215 16.69 -20.64 26.58
C GLY A 215 16.27 -19.35 27.27
N ALA A 216 16.99 -18.26 27.02
CA ALA A 216 16.57 -16.96 27.49
C ALA A 216 15.38 -16.43 26.67
N GLN A 217 14.47 -15.73 27.36
CA GLN A 217 13.14 -15.38 26.83
C GLN A 217 13.22 -14.52 25.58
N LYS A 218 14.11 -13.52 25.60
CA LYS A 218 14.32 -12.58 24.49
C LYS A 218 14.76 -13.31 23.23
N GLU A 219 15.68 -14.24 23.36
CA GLU A 219 16.30 -14.97 22.27
C GLU A 219 15.33 -15.99 21.69
N THR A 220 14.66 -16.74 22.56
CA THR A 220 13.66 -17.74 22.18
C THR A 220 12.49 -17.11 21.44
N SER A 221 11.95 -16.00 21.95
CA SER A 221 10.90 -15.24 21.27
C SER A 221 11.37 -14.56 19.98
N GLY A 222 12.65 -14.17 19.89
CA GLY A 222 13.26 -13.66 18.65
C GLY A 222 13.35 -14.71 17.54
N VAL A 223 13.78 -15.93 17.88
CA VAL A 223 13.78 -17.06 16.95
C VAL A 223 12.36 -17.42 16.53
N ALA A 224 11.40 -17.43 17.47
CA ALA A 224 9.98 -17.63 17.16
C ALA A 224 9.43 -16.55 16.22
N ALA A 225 9.72 -15.27 16.48
CA ALA A 225 9.30 -14.14 15.65
C ALA A 225 9.84 -14.26 14.22
N LEU A 226 11.13 -14.62 14.06
CA LEU A 226 11.73 -14.86 12.75
C LEU A 226 11.07 -16.04 12.03
N GLY A 227 10.80 -17.14 12.75
CA GLY A 227 10.11 -18.32 12.22
C GLY A 227 8.70 -18.00 11.71
N VAL A 228 7.91 -17.27 12.49
CA VAL A 228 6.58 -16.80 12.07
C VAL A 228 6.68 -15.90 10.84
N LEU A 229 7.62 -14.95 10.83
CA LEU A 229 7.82 -14.07 9.69
C LEU A 229 8.23 -14.83 8.42
N CYS A 230 9.09 -15.84 8.54
CA CYS A 230 9.42 -16.76 7.44
C CYS A 230 8.15 -17.45 6.89
N GLY A 231 7.29 -17.98 7.77
CA GLY A 231 6.03 -18.61 7.36
C GLY A 231 5.11 -17.66 6.59
N ILE A 232 4.96 -16.42 7.08
CA ILE A 232 4.20 -15.36 6.39
C ILE A 232 4.78 -15.12 4.99
N VAL A 233 6.10 -14.97 4.87
CA VAL A 233 6.74 -14.63 3.58
C VAL A 233 6.65 -15.79 2.59
N LEU A 234 6.91 -17.02 3.01
CA LEU A 234 6.85 -18.22 2.16
C LEU A 234 5.45 -18.44 1.60
N THR A 235 4.42 -18.34 2.46
CA THR A 235 3.02 -18.43 2.01
C THR A 235 2.58 -17.23 1.19
N SER A 236 3.27 -16.08 1.30
CA SER A 236 3.06 -14.90 0.47
C SER A 236 3.78 -14.95 -0.88
N LEU A 237 4.43 -16.06 -1.27
CA LEU A 237 5.04 -16.14 -2.60
C LEU A 237 3.97 -16.20 -3.71
N ARG A 238 4.33 -15.70 -4.91
CA ARG A 238 3.39 -15.61 -6.04
C ARG A 238 2.75 -16.96 -6.43
N PRO A 239 3.48 -18.09 -6.45
CA PRO A 239 2.86 -19.39 -6.73
C PRO A 239 1.79 -19.73 -5.70
N VAL A 240 2.09 -19.63 -4.40
CA VAL A 240 1.13 -19.94 -3.32
C VAL A 240 -0.10 -19.05 -3.42
N ARG A 241 0.06 -17.74 -3.60
CA ARG A 241 -1.10 -16.83 -3.74
C ARG A 241 -1.94 -17.07 -4.99
N LYS A 242 -1.36 -17.64 -6.05
CA LYS A 242 -2.08 -17.94 -7.30
C LYS A 242 -2.90 -19.21 -7.17
N TRP A 243 -2.34 -20.25 -6.53
CA TRP A 243 -2.94 -21.58 -6.48
C TRP A 243 -3.69 -21.87 -5.17
N PHE A 244 -3.29 -21.24 -4.07
CA PHE A 244 -3.78 -21.48 -2.71
C PHE A 244 -4.09 -20.15 -2.00
N TRP A 245 -4.94 -19.32 -2.61
CA TRP A 245 -5.22 -17.98 -2.12
C TRP A 245 -5.83 -17.97 -0.72
N ASP A 246 -6.80 -18.84 -0.44
CA ASP A 246 -7.47 -18.90 0.87
C ASP A 246 -6.48 -19.29 1.99
N PHE A 247 -5.63 -20.28 1.72
CA PHE A 247 -4.57 -20.70 2.66
C PHE A 247 -3.59 -19.55 2.94
N PHE A 248 -3.11 -18.88 1.89
CA PHE A 248 -2.27 -17.69 2.04
C PHE A 248 -2.96 -16.65 2.92
N TRP A 249 -4.23 -16.35 2.66
CA TRP A 249 -4.95 -15.28 3.38
C TRP A 249 -5.08 -15.59 4.88
N VAL A 250 -5.49 -16.82 5.22
CA VAL A 250 -5.62 -17.26 6.63
C VAL A 250 -4.27 -17.21 7.33
N VAL A 251 -3.23 -17.81 6.74
CA VAL A 251 -1.87 -17.82 7.34
C VAL A 251 -1.33 -16.41 7.48
N HIS A 252 -1.56 -15.53 6.52
CA HIS A 252 -1.07 -14.16 6.57
C HIS A 252 -1.74 -13.37 7.70
N VAL A 253 -3.07 -13.51 7.87
CA VAL A 253 -3.82 -12.82 8.94
C VAL A 253 -3.44 -13.34 10.33
N LEU A 254 -3.48 -14.64 10.54
CA LEU A 254 -3.09 -15.22 11.83
C LEU A 254 -1.60 -15.02 12.12
N GLY A 255 -0.78 -15.10 11.07
CA GLY A 255 0.66 -14.93 11.14
C GLY A 255 1.07 -13.54 11.59
N PHE A 256 0.48 -12.46 11.07
CA PHE A 256 0.88 -11.12 11.54
C PHE A 256 0.49 -10.89 13.01
N VAL A 257 -0.63 -11.46 13.47
CA VAL A 257 -1.02 -11.41 14.90
C VAL A 257 0.00 -12.15 15.76
N ALA A 258 0.36 -13.38 15.37
CA ALA A 258 1.41 -14.15 16.06
C ALA A 258 2.77 -13.45 16.03
N PHE A 259 3.12 -12.79 14.91
CA PHE A 259 4.34 -12.01 14.77
C PHE A 259 4.36 -10.81 15.72
N PHE A 260 3.24 -10.10 15.88
CA PHE A 260 3.13 -8.98 16.81
C PHE A 260 3.28 -9.43 18.27
N ILE A 261 2.68 -10.56 18.63
CA ILE A 261 2.82 -11.12 19.97
C ILE A 261 4.28 -11.49 20.24
N THR A 262 4.89 -12.28 19.34
CA THR A 262 6.27 -12.75 19.50
C THR A 262 7.30 -11.61 19.51
N ILE A 263 7.12 -10.57 18.69
CA ILE A 263 8.04 -9.44 18.67
C ILE A 263 7.94 -8.56 19.93
N CYS A 264 6.75 -8.43 20.53
CA CYS A 264 6.58 -7.74 21.82
C CYS A 264 7.28 -8.47 22.97
N TYR A 265 7.30 -9.81 22.95
CA TYR A 265 8.11 -10.60 23.90
C TYR A 265 9.61 -10.55 23.60
N HIS A 266 9.98 -10.38 22.33
CA HIS A 266 11.38 -10.29 21.92
C HIS A 266 12.03 -8.97 22.37
N THR A 267 11.32 -7.84 22.27
CA THR A 267 11.93 -6.54 22.55
C THR A 267 10.92 -5.49 22.99
N ILE A 268 11.23 -4.81 24.10
CA ILE A 268 10.44 -3.67 24.60
C ILE A 268 10.40 -2.50 23.61
N TYR A 269 11.41 -2.42 22.73
CA TYR A 269 11.52 -1.38 21.72
C TYR A 269 10.55 -1.57 20.54
N ALA A 270 9.82 -2.69 20.47
CA ALA A 270 8.79 -2.91 19.45
C ALA A 270 7.56 -2.03 19.67
N THR A 271 7.23 -1.74 20.93
CA THR A 271 6.01 -1.04 21.37
C THR A 271 5.60 0.17 20.50
N PRO A 272 6.45 1.20 20.28
CA PRO A 272 6.06 2.36 19.47
C PRO A 272 5.77 2.02 18.00
N TRP A 273 6.30 0.90 17.50
CA TRP A 273 6.15 0.46 16.11
C TRP A 273 4.94 -0.45 15.88
N ILE A 274 4.28 -0.90 16.95
CA ILE A 274 3.08 -1.76 16.91
C ILE A 274 1.79 -0.95 16.81
N PHE A 275 1.71 0.19 17.50
CA PHE A 275 0.49 0.99 17.55
C PHE A 275 0.07 1.59 16.20
N PRO A 276 0.96 2.16 15.36
CA PRO A 276 0.55 2.72 14.08
C PRO A 276 -0.06 1.67 13.13
N PRO A 277 0.56 0.47 12.92
CA PRO A 277 -0.08 -0.62 12.19
C PRO A 277 -1.47 -0.99 12.69
N LEU A 278 -1.63 -1.10 14.02
CA LEU A 278 -2.91 -1.46 14.63
C LEU A 278 -3.97 -0.39 14.36
N ALA A 279 -3.60 0.90 14.46
CA ALA A 279 -4.48 2.02 14.15
C ALA A 279 -4.92 2.00 12.68
N PHE A 280 -4.00 1.77 11.73
CA PHE A 280 -4.33 1.68 10.31
C PHE A 280 -5.26 0.50 10.01
N TYR A 281 -5.00 -0.67 10.61
CA TYR A 281 -5.84 -1.85 10.43
C TYR A 281 -7.22 -1.68 11.06
N ALA A 282 -7.31 -1.10 12.26
CA ALA A 282 -8.57 -0.81 12.93
C ALA A 282 -9.42 0.19 12.13
N ALA A 283 -8.80 1.25 11.59
CA ALA A 283 -9.48 2.19 10.71
C ALA A 283 -10.00 1.51 9.43
N ASP A 284 -9.20 0.63 8.80
CA ASP A 284 -9.65 -0.15 7.64
C ASP A 284 -10.84 -1.05 7.99
N MET A 285 -10.81 -1.72 9.14
CA MET A 285 -11.90 -2.59 9.59
C MET A 285 -13.17 -1.80 9.87
N LEU A 286 -13.08 -0.67 10.58
CA LEU A 286 -14.21 0.21 10.83
C LEU A 286 -14.85 0.68 9.52
N MET A 287 -14.02 1.11 8.55
CA MET A 287 -14.52 1.51 7.24
C MET A 287 -15.19 0.37 6.47
N ARG A 288 -14.71 -0.87 6.60
CA ARG A 288 -15.40 -2.04 6.02
C ARG A 288 -16.75 -2.24 6.67
N MET A 289 -16.83 -2.22 8.00
CA MET A 289 -18.10 -2.37 8.71
C MET A 289 -19.13 -1.32 8.28
N LEU A 290 -18.70 -0.08 8.07
CA LEU A 290 -19.58 1.00 7.59
C LEU A 290 -20.02 0.85 6.13
N ARG A 291 -19.21 0.18 5.29
CA ARG A 291 -19.43 0.06 3.83
C ARG A 291 -20.05 -1.25 3.39
N VAL A 292 -20.04 -2.31 4.20
CA VAL A 292 -20.62 -3.61 3.83
C VAL A 292 -22.12 -3.45 3.57
N ARG A 293 -22.57 -3.99 2.44
CA ARG A 293 -23.98 -4.06 2.03
C ARG A 293 -24.23 -5.47 1.51
N ILE A 294 -25.40 -6.01 1.83
CA ILE A 294 -25.90 -7.28 1.27
C ILE A 294 -26.95 -6.90 0.24
N LYS A 295 -26.79 -7.38 -0.99
CA LYS A 295 -27.59 -7.01 -2.14
C LYS A 295 -27.90 -8.23 -2.99
N ASP A 296 -29.07 -8.22 -3.60
CA ASP A 296 -29.44 -9.24 -4.58
C ASP A 296 -28.65 -9.02 -5.86
N ALA A 297 -28.14 -10.12 -6.41
CA ALA A 297 -27.40 -10.14 -7.66
C ALA A 297 -27.92 -11.22 -8.60
N THR A 298 -28.15 -10.84 -9.86
CA THR A 298 -28.52 -11.77 -10.92
C THR A 298 -27.28 -12.15 -11.72
N LEU A 299 -27.04 -13.45 -11.86
CA LEU A 299 -25.92 -14.00 -12.62
C LEU A 299 -26.41 -14.47 -13.99
N THR A 300 -25.76 -14.00 -15.05
CA THR A 300 -26.06 -14.41 -16.43
C THR A 300 -24.76 -14.86 -17.11
N ALA A 301 -24.70 -16.13 -17.51
CA ALA A 301 -23.59 -16.65 -18.29
C ALA A 301 -23.75 -16.18 -19.74
N VAL A 302 -22.81 -15.37 -20.24
CA VAL A 302 -22.86 -14.84 -21.61
C VAL A 302 -22.20 -15.84 -22.56
N ASP A 303 -21.01 -16.34 -22.18
CA ASP A 303 -20.26 -17.36 -22.91
C ASP A 303 -19.36 -18.17 -21.95
N SER A 304 -18.42 -18.96 -22.48
CA SER A 304 -17.48 -19.76 -21.68
C SER A 304 -16.44 -18.93 -20.92
N ASN A 305 -16.29 -17.65 -21.21
CA ASN A 305 -15.23 -16.78 -20.70
C ASN A 305 -15.78 -15.58 -19.89
N MET A 306 -17.10 -15.31 -19.94
CA MET A 306 -17.72 -14.14 -19.35
C MET A 306 -19.04 -14.47 -18.65
N THR A 307 -19.09 -14.10 -17.37
CA THR A 307 -20.31 -14.08 -16.56
C THR A 307 -20.64 -12.64 -16.23
N LEU A 308 -21.84 -12.19 -16.60
CA LEU A 308 -22.34 -10.87 -16.24
C LEU A 308 -23.08 -10.96 -14.90
N ILE A 309 -22.58 -10.19 -13.93
CA ILE A 309 -23.15 -10.07 -12.58
C ILE A 309 -23.87 -8.73 -12.49
N ARG A 310 -25.19 -8.75 -12.37
CA ARG A 310 -26.02 -7.56 -12.19
C ARG A 310 -26.43 -7.43 -10.73
N VAL A 311 -25.86 -6.48 -10.00
CA VAL A 311 -26.26 -6.15 -8.62
C VAL A 311 -27.39 -5.13 -8.67
N GLN A 312 -28.50 -5.39 -7.98
CA GLN A 312 -29.68 -4.53 -8.01
C GLN A 312 -29.55 -3.32 -7.06
N ASP A 313 -30.26 -2.25 -7.39
CA ASP A 313 -30.46 -1.04 -6.55
C ASP A 313 -29.13 -0.38 -6.12
N CYS A 314 -28.17 -0.27 -7.05
CA CYS A 314 -26.86 0.34 -6.82
C CYS A 314 -26.78 1.71 -7.51
N ASP A 315 -27.67 2.62 -7.13
CA ASP A 315 -28.02 3.78 -7.96
C ASP A 315 -27.11 4.98 -7.74
N THR A 316 -26.64 5.19 -6.51
CA THR A 316 -25.93 6.41 -6.11
C THR A 316 -24.60 6.12 -5.40
N ASN A 317 -23.82 7.18 -5.17
CA ASN A 317 -22.51 7.12 -4.50
C ASN A 317 -21.41 6.37 -5.27
N TRP A 318 -21.48 6.35 -6.60
CA TRP A 318 -20.41 5.90 -7.47
C TRP A 318 -20.27 6.83 -8.69
N ILE A 319 -19.16 6.72 -9.41
CA ILE A 319 -18.89 7.49 -10.63
C ILE A 319 -18.51 6.51 -11.73
N ALA A 320 -18.95 6.77 -12.96
CA ALA A 320 -18.54 6.01 -14.13
C ALA A 320 -17.00 5.88 -14.23
N GLY A 321 -16.53 4.64 -14.38
CA GLY A 321 -15.11 4.30 -14.44
C GLY A 321 -14.41 4.07 -13.10
N GLN A 322 -15.16 3.98 -11.99
CA GLN A 322 -14.67 3.49 -10.69
C GLN A 322 -14.60 1.96 -10.62
#